data_AF-A0A316QPQ2-F1
#
_entry.id   AF-A0A316QPQ2-F1
#
_cell.length_a   1.000
_cell.length_b   1.000
_cell.length_c   1.000
_cell.angle_alpha   90.00
_cell.angle_beta   90.00
_cell.angle_gamma   90.00
#
_symmetry.space_group_name_H-M   'P 1'
#
loop_
_entity.id
_entity.type
_entity.pdbx_description
1 polymer ?
#
loop_
_entity_poly.entity_id
_entity_poly.type
_entity_poly.pdbx_seq_one_letter_code
_entity_poly.pdbx_strand_id
1 'polypeptide(L)'
;MRKKMLEIIKKHCALEEAVTEKSKLKDLSLDSLSFVAIIADIETELGIEFEIEELDINVWETAEDVLTATEEKINEKTHEK
;
A
#
# COMPACT_ATOMS: atom_id res chain seq x y z
N MET A 1 -1.14 -2.71 -12.18
CA MET A 1 -1.06 -1.80 -11.02
C MET A 1 -0.53 -2.52 -9.80
N ARG A 2 -1.12 -3.65 -9.38
CA ARG A 2 -0.65 -4.47 -8.25
C ARG A 2 0.87 -4.75 -8.21
N LYS A 3 1.49 -5.10 -9.34
CA LYS A 3 2.95 -5.32 -9.42
C LYS A 3 3.78 -4.10 -8.98
N LYS A 4 3.42 -2.89 -9.46
CA LYS A 4 4.15 -1.65 -9.11
C LYS A 4 4.08 -1.36 -7.61
N MET A 5 2.90 -1.51 -7.03
CA MET A 5 2.69 -1.30 -5.60
C MET A 5 3.44 -2.33 -4.76
N LEU A 6 3.47 -3.59 -5.21
CA LEU A 6 4.33 -4.62 -4.62
C LEU A 6 5.82 -4.23 -4.69
N GLU A 7 6.29 -3.59 -5.77
CA GLU A 7 7.66 -3.09 -5.85
C GLU A 7 7.92 -1.92 -4.88
N ILE A 8 6.96 -1.00 -4.70
CA ILE A 8 7.05 0.07 -3.70
C ILE A 8 7.14 -0.52 -2.29
N ILE A 9 6.24 -1.46 -1.96
CA ILE A 9 6.26 -2.14 -0.66
C ILE A 9 7.58 -2.87 -0.46
N LYS A 10 8.09 -3.58 -1.49
CA LYS A 10 9.38 -4.27 -1.43
C LYS A 10 10.54 -3.30 -1.20
N LYS A 11 10.57 -2.16 -1.89
CA LYS A 11 11.62 -1.15 -1.74
C LYS A 11 11.67 -0.56 -0.33
N HIS A 12 10.54 -0.49 0.36
CA HIS A 12 10.44 0.02 1.73
C HIS A 12 10.46 -1.09 2.79
N CYS A 13 10.44 -2.35 2.37
CA CYS A 13 10.50 -3.52 3.22
C CYS A 13 11.94 -4.05 3.28
N ALA A 14 12.44 -4.37 4.46
CA ALA A 14 13.77 -4.96 4.62
C ALA A 14 13.87 -6.39 4.04
N LEU A 15 12.73 -7.05 3.79
CA LEU A 15 12.63 -8.44 3.34
C LEU A 15 12.05 -8.52 1.91
N GLU A 16 12.77 -7.98 0.93
CA GLU A 16 12.37 -7.90 -0.49
C GLU A 16 11.86 -9.25 -1.07
N GLU A 17 12.40 -10.37 -0.60
CA GLU A 17 12.15 -11.71 -1.12
C GLU A 17 10.87 -12.37 -0.54
N ALA A 18 10.32 -11.85 0.57
CA ALA A 18 9.16 -12.43 1.27
C ALA A 18 7.84 -11.64 1.10
N VAL A 19 7.88 -10.48 0.44
CA VAL A 19 6.68 -9.66 0.20
C VAL A 19 5.85 -10.28 -0.92
N THR A 20 4.74 -10.89 -0.54
CA THR A 20 3.63 -11.28 -1.43
C THR A 20 2.35 -10.56 -1.05
N GLU A 21 1.39 -10.49 -1.97
CA GLU A 21 0.05 -9.91 -1.73
C GLU A 21 -0.63 -10.51 -0.48
N LYS A 22 -0.45 -11.81 -0.24
CA LYS A 22 -0.98 -12.51 0.95
C LYS A 22 -0.12 -12.36 2.21
N SER A 23 1.04 -11.72 2.11
CA SER A 23 1.89 -11.48 3.27
C SER A 23 1.23 -10.45 4.18
N LYS A 24 1.21 -10.74 5.48
CA LYS A 24 0.72 -9.79 6.48
C LYS A 24 1.72 -8.65 6.61
N LEU A 25 1.25 -7.40 6.58
CA LEU A 25 2.11 -6.23 6.73
C LEU A 25 2.86 -6.24 8.07
N LYS A 26 2.22 -6.79 9.10
CA LYS A 26 2.79 -7.03 10.44
C LYS A 26 3.94 -8.05 10.45
N ASP A 27 3.94 -9.00 9.52
CA ASP A 27 4.97 -10.04 9.41
C ASP A 27 6.21 -9.54 8.65
N LEU A 28 6.00 -8.54 7.79
CA LEU A 28 7.06 -7.91 7.00
C LEU A 28 7.99 -7.00 7.81
N SER A 29 7.83 -6.94 9.14
CA SER A 29 8.58 -6.05 10.04
C SER A 29 8.59 -4.60 9.53
N LEU A 30 7.45 -4.16 8.98
CA LEU A 30 7.24 -2.78 8.56
C LEU A 30 6.97 -1.93 9.80
N ASP A 31 7.81 -0.93 10.03
CA ASP A 31 7.51 0.15 10.98
C ASP A 31 6.39 1.04 10.42
N SER A 32 5.62 1.66 11.32
CA SER A 32 4.55 2.61 10.94
C SER A 32 5.05 3.71 10.02
N LEU A 33 6.29 4.17 10.22
CA LEU A 33 6.94 5.17 9.35
C LEU A 33 7.17 4.64 7.93
N SER A 34 7.62 3.38 7.80
CA SER A 34 7.85 2.73 6.51
C SER A 34 6.53 2.55 5.76
N PHE A 35 5.46 2.23 6.48
CA PHE A 35 4.11 2.09 5.90
C PHE A 35 3.57 3.43 5.39
N VAL A 36 3.67 4.50 6.17
CA VAL A 36 3.28 5.85 5.72
C VAL A 36 4.05 6.25 4.46
N ALA A 37 5.35 5.95 4.39
CA ALA A 37 6.15 6.22 3.21
C ALA A 37 5.68 5.41 1.98
N ILE A 38 5.30 4.14 2.16
CA ILE A 38 4.72 3.30 1.10
C ILE A 38 3.44 3.93 0.56
N ILE A 39 2.52 4.31 1.45
CA ILE A 39 1.25 4.93 1.06
C ILE A 39 1.50 6.24 0.32
N ALA A 40 2.38 7.11 0.83
CA ALA A 40 2.72 8.38 0.17
C ALA A 40 3.32 8.20 -1.23
N ASP A 41 4.17 7.18 -1.44
CA ASP A 41 4.73 6.83 -2.76
C ASP A 41 3.61 6.34 -3.69
N ILE A 42 2.69 5.52 -3.18
CA ILE A 42 1.52 5.02 -3.91
C ILE A 42 0.59 6.17 -4.33
N GLU A 43 0.28 7.09 -3.41
CA GLU A 43 -0.52 8.29 -3.67
C GLU A 43 0.10 9.14 -4.78
N THR A 44 1.42 9.34 -4.72
CA THR A 44 2.15 10.13 -5.71
C THR A 44 2.18 9.44 -7.07
N GLU A 45 2.45 8.13 -7.12
CA GLU A 45 2.54 7.34 -8.36
C GLU A 45 1.18 7.16 -9.05
N LEU A 46 0.10 7.03 -8.27
CA LEU A 46 -1.24 6.71 -8.76
C LEU A 46 -2.19 7.91 -8.76
N GLY A 47 -1.78 9.02 -8.13
CA GLY A 47 -2.56 10.25 -8.02
C GLY A 47 -3.80 10.10 -7.15
N ILE A 48 -3.76 9.24 -6.12
CA ILE A 48 -4.84 9.04 -5.14
C ILE A 48 -4.51 9.70 -3.81
N GLU A 49 -5.48 9.72 -2.90
CA GLU A 49 -5.33 10.26 -1.54
C GLU A 49 -5.97 9.28 -0.56
N PHE A 50 -5.21 8.88 0.44
CA PHE A 50 -5.63 8.06 1.58
C PHE A 50 -5.92 8.94 2.78
N GLU A 51 -6.88 8.52 3.58
CA GLU A 51 -7.19 9.19 4.83
C GLU A 51 -6.13 8.89 5.90
N ILE A 52 -6.06 9.75 6.93
CA ILE A 52 -5.12 9.59 8.05
C ILE A 52 -5.35 8.26 8.79
N GLU A 53 -6.59 7.81 8.84
CA GLU A 53 -6.95 6.52 9.43
C GLU A 53 -6.39 5.36 8.59
N GLU A 54 -6.34 5.52 7.27
CA GLU A 54 -5.78 4.56 6.32
C GLU A 54 -4.25 4.56 6.30
N LEU A 55 -3.60 5.55 6.90
CA LEU A 55 -2.14 5.61 7.03
C LEU A 55 -1.61 4.74 8.18
N ASP A 56 -2.48 4.01 8.90
CA ASP A 56 -2.11 3.12 9.99
C ASP A 56 -1.99 1.65 9.54
N ILE A 57 -0.81 1.07 9.72
CA ILE A 57 -0.53 -0.34 9.40
C ILE A 57 -1.44 -1.35 10.15
N ASN A 58 -2.09 -0.93 11.24
CA ASN A 58 -3.03 -1.79 11.98
C ASN A 58 -4.40 -1.89 11.32
N VAL A 59 -4.76 -0.97 10.44
CA VAL A 59 -6.01 -1.02 9.67
C VAL A 59 -5.93 -2.10 8.59
N TRP A 60 -4.72 -2.35 8.08
CA TRP A 60 -4.49 -3.27 6.98
C TRP A 60 -3.94 -4.61 7.47
N GLU A 61 -4.60 -5.71 7.11
CA GLU A 61 -4.11 -7.04 7.50
C GLU A 61 -2.99 -7.54 6.58
N THR A 62 -3.15 -7.36 5.27
CA THR A 62 -2.24 -7.88 4.24
C THR A 62 -1.92 -6.82 3.19
N ALA A 63 -0.85 -7.05 2.42
CA ALA A 63 -0.54 -6.17 1.30
C ALA A 63 -1.68 -6.14 0.25
N GLU A 64 -2.38 -7.27 0.02
CA GLU A 64 -3.56 -7.36 -0.86
C GLU A 64 -4.68 -6.40 -0.46
N ASP A 65 -4.85 -6.17 0.84
CA ASP A 65 -5.88 -5.27 1.38
C ASP A 65 -5.63 -3.82 0.91
N VAL A 66 -4.39 -3.35 1.05
CA VAL A 66 -3.94 -2.04 0.55
C VAL A 66 -4.06 -1.96 -0.97
N LEU A 67 -3.66 -3.03 -1.68
CA LEU A 67 -3.76 -3.11 -3.14
C LEU A 67 -5.21 -2.94 -3.61
N THR A 68 -6.14 -3.62 -2.96
CA THR A 68 -7.56 -3.59 -3.29
C THR A 68 -8.14 -2.21 -3.04
N ALA A 69 -7.91 -1.64 -1.86
CA ALA A 69 -8.39 -0.30 -1.53
C ALA A 69 -7.84 0.78 -2.46
N THR A 70 -6.58 0.65 -2.88
CA THR A 70 -5.98 1.54 -3.87
C THR A 70 -6.68 1.43 -5.22
N GLU A 71 -6.93 0.20 -5.71
CA GLU A 71 -7.63 -0.02 -6.98
C GLU A 71 -9.05 0.55 -6.95
N GLU A 72 -9.75 0.40 -5.82
CA GLU A 72 -11.07 1.00 -5.60
C GLU A 72 -11.01 2.53 -5.68
N LYS A 73 -10.09 3.17 -4.95
CA LYS A 73 -9.90 4.64 -4.99
C LYS A 73 -9.55 5.15 -6.39
N ILE A 74 -8.69 4.45 -7.12
CA ILE A 74 -8.35 4.82 -8.51
C ILE A 74 -9.60 4.74 -9.40
N ASN A 75 -10.38 3.67 -9.25
CA ASN A 75 -11.58 3.47 -10.04
C ASN A 75 -12.66 4.52 -9.73
N GLU A 76 -12.84 4.88 -8.46
CA GLU A 76 -13.69 5.99 -8.03
C GLU A 76 -13.24 7.33 -8.62
N LYS A 77 -11.94 7.67 -8.49
CA LYS A 77 -11.38 8.90 -9.07
C LYS A 77 -11.52 8.99 -10.60
N THR A 78 -11.53 7.85 -11.29
CA THR A 78 -11.65 7.79 -12.76
C THR A 78 -13.10 8.03 -13.22
N HIS A 79 -14.09 7.78 -12.36
CA HIS A 79 -15.50 7.96 -12.68
C HIS A 79 -16.03 9.40 -12.48
N GLU A 80 -15.22 10.29 -11.89
CA GLU A 80 -15.52 11.72 -11.72
C GLU A 80 -15.09 12.60 -12.92
N LYS A 81 -14.79 12.03 -14.08
CA LYS A 81 -14.45 12.78 -15.31
C LYS A 81 -15.50 12.71 -16.41
#